data_AF-A0A4S2HIM4-F1
#
_entry.id   AF-A0A4S2HIM4-F1
#
_cell.length_a   1.000
_cell.length_b   1.000
_cell.length_c   1.000
_cell.angle_alpha   90.00
_cell.angle_beta   90.00
_cell.angle_gamma   90.00
#
_symmetry.space_group_name_H-M   'P 1'
#
loop_
_entity.id
_entity.type
_entity.pdbx_description
1 polymer ?
#
loop_
_entity_poly.entity_id
_entity_poly.type
_entity_poly.pdbx_seq_one_letter_code
_entity_poly.pdbx_strand_id
1 'polypeptide(L)'
;MLQSYEKEQKSLTQEVEENRQTLQNAEQRVMDLRLILRTLREITDIKELTPTLVNSLIERIEVHNSDKSSGHSHVKVDIYFTAVGMIDIPTEKEILATMEEIRNNPQDFKFVA
;
A
#
# COMPACT_ATOMS: atom_id res chain seq x y z
N MET A 1 33.20 4.92 34.63
CA MET A 1 33.31 3.82 33.66
C MET A 1 32.06 2.94 33.66
N LEU A 2 31.66 2.29 34.75
CA LEU A 2 30.47 1.39 34.73
C LEU A 2 29.16 2.09 34.33
N GLN A 3 28.91 3.31 34.83
CA GLN A 3 27.70 4.07 34.50
C GLN A 3 27.60 4.49 33.03
N SER A 4 28.72 4.68 32.32
CA SER A 4 28.68 5.00 30.89
C SER A 4 28.31 3.77 30.07
N TYR A 5 28.81 2.59 30.44
CA TYR A 5 28.45 1.33 29.79
C TYR A 5 26.99 0.92 30.05
N GLU A 6 26.45 1.09 31.26
CA GLU A 6 25.03 0.83 31.53
C GLU A 6 24.10 1.74 30.70
N LYS A 7 24.48 3.01 30.57
CA LYS A 7 23.69 3.98 29.80
C LYS A 7 23.72 3.67 28.31
N GLU A 8 24.89 3.29 27.79
CA GLU A 8 25.09 2.86 26.41
C GLU A 8 24.32 1.58 26.11
N GLN A 9 24.37 0.58 27.00
CA GLN A 9 23.63 -0.67 26.85
C GLN A 9 22.12 -0.44 26.83
N LYS A 10 21.61 0.45 27.70
CA LYS A 10 20.18 0.80 27.70
C LYS A 10 19.76 1.51 26.41
N SER A 11 20.59 2.42 25.91
CA SER A 11 20.36 3.12 24.64
C SER A 11 20.33 2.14 23.46
N LEU A 12 21.32 1.25 23.37
CA LEU A 12 21.37 0.24 22.31
C LEU A 12 20.18 -0.71 22.35
N THR A 13 19.77 -1.14 23.55
CA THR A 13 18.62 -2.05 23.69
C THR A 13 17.33 -1.38 23.22
N GLN A 14 17.18 -0.09 23.50
CA GLN A 14 16.04 0.69 23.06
C GLN A 14 16.04 0.90 21.54
N GLU A 15 17.20 1.22 20.96
CA GLU A 15 17.38 1.38 19.51
C GLU A 15 17.11 0.07 18.75
N VAL A 16 17.56 -1.07 19.29
CA VAL A 16 17.26 -2.39 18.71
C VAL A 16 15.75 -2.66 18.72
N GLU A 17 15.05 -2.30 19.79
CA GLU A 17 13.60 -2.52 19.87
C GLU A 17 12.84 -1.63 18.88
N GLU A 18 13.22 -0.35 18.77
CA GLU A 18 12.64 0.59 17.80
C GLU A 18 12.87 0.13 16.35
N ASN A 19 14.09 -0.33 16.05
CA ASN A 19 14.43 -0.86 14.74
C ASN A 19 13.65 -2.16 14.44
N ARG A 20 13.48 -3.03 15.43
CA ARG A 20 12.73 -4.28 15.28
C ARG A 20 11.24 -4.01 15.03
N GLN A 21 10.65 -3.05 15.75
CA GLN A 21 9.27 -2.62 15.52
C GLN A 21 9.11 -2.00 14.12
N THR A 22 10.08 -1.19 13.69
CA THR A 22 10.08 -0.59 12.35
C THR A 22 10.15 -1.65 11.26
N LEU A 23 11.00 -2.67 11.43
CA LEU A 23 11.10 -3.79 10.50
C LEU A 23 9.80 -4.60 10.45
N GLN A 24 9.22 -4.93 11.61
CA GLN A 24 7.95 -5.67 11.68
C GLN A 24 6.81 -4.91 11.01
N ASN A 25 6.74 -3.58 11.23
CA ASN A 25 5.76 -2.73 10.56
C ASN A 25 5.97 -2.70 9.04
N ALA A 26 7.22 -2.69 8.57
CA ALA A 26 7.53 -2.75 7.14
C ALA A 26 7.14 -4.11 6.53
N GLU A 27 7.44 -5.21 7.21
CA GLU A 27 7.06 -6.57 6.78
C GLU A 27 5.54 -6.73 6.69
N GLN A 28 4.80 -6.25 7.70
CA GLN A 28 3.34 -6.28 7.70
C GLN A 28 2.76 -5.49 6.52
N ARG A 29 3.26 -4.28 6.26
CA ARG A 29 2.83 -3.46 5.12
C ARG A 29 3.07 -4.15 3.78
N VAL A 30 4.20 -4.83 3.62
CA VAL A 30 4.51 -5.59 2.40
C VAL A 30 3.55 -6.77 2.23
N MET A 31 3.18 -7.47 3.31
CA MET A 31 2.19 -8.54 3.26
C MET A 31 0.80 -8.03 2.86
N ASP A 32 0.37 -6.90 3.44
CA ASP A 32 -0.92 -6.29 3.13
C ASP A 32 -0.99 -5.84 1.66
N LEU A 33 0.09 -5.25 1.13
CA LEU A 33 0.21 -4.89 -0.29
C LEU A 33 0.11 -6.11 -1.21
N ARG A 34 0.77 -7.23 -0.88
CA ARG A 34 0.68 -8.47 -1.66
C ARG A 34 -0.74 -9.02 -1.65
N LEU A 35 -1.44 -8.95 -0.53
CA LEU A 35 -2.84 -9.37 -0.42
C LEU A 35 -3.75 -8.48 -1.27
N ILE A 36 -3.52 -7.16 -1.27
CA ILE A 36 -4.26 -6.21 -2.11
C ILE A 36 -3.99 -6.48 -3.59
N LEU A 37 -2.75 -6.66 -4.00
CA LEU A 37 -2.40 -6.99 -5.38
C LEU A 37 -2.98 -8.34 -5.82
N ARG A 38 -3.01 -9.33 -4.93
CA ARG A 38 -3.70 -10.61 -5.16
C ARG A 38 -5.19 -10.39 -5.38
N THR A 39 -5.82 -9.62 -4.51
CA THR A 39 -7.25 -9.29 -4.61
C THR A 39 -7.54 -8.55 -5.92
N LEU A 40 -6.74 -7.54 -6.25
CA LEU A 40 -6.80 -6.78 -7.51
C LEU A 40 -6.59 -7.64 -8.75
N ARG A 41 -5.68 -8.63 -8.69
CA ARG A 41 -5.40 -9.55 -9.80
C ARG A 41 -6.49 -10.61 -9.95
N GLU A 42 -7.02 -11.16 -8.87
CA GLU A 42 -8.24 -11.98 -8.91
C GLU A 42 -9.45 -11.18 -9.48
N ILE A 43 -9.38 -9.86 -9.35
CA ILE A 43 -10.32 -8.86 -9.86
C ILE A 43 -9.97 -8.36 -11.28
N THR A 44 -8.89 -8.81 -11.93
CA THR A 44 -8.52 -8.34 -13.30
C THR A 44 -9.50 -8.76 -14.42
N ASP A 45 -10.60 -9.43 -14.09
CA ASP A 45 -11.76 -9.62 -14.99
C ASP A 45 -12.88 -8.58 -14.76
N ILE A 46 -12.67 -7.60 -13.88
CA ILE A 46 -13.63 -6.54 -13.59
C ILE A 46 -13.49 -5.41 -14.62
N LYS A 47 -14.55 -5.23 -15.42
CA LYS A 47 -14.69 -4.14 -16.39
C LYS A 47 -15.00 -2.77 -15.76
N GLU A 48 -15.42 -2.72 -14.49
CA GLU A 48 -15.89 -1.50 -13.82
C GLU A 48 -15.43 -1.39 -12.36
N LEU A 49 -14.96 -0.21 -11.97
CA LEU A 49 -14.53 0.07 -10.60
C LEU A 49 -15.74 0.06 -9.65
N THR A 50 -15.96 -1.05 -8.93
CA THR A 50 -17.08 -1.15 -7.98
C THR A 50 -16.78 -0.37 -6.68
N PRO A 51 -17.79 0.19 -5.99
CA PRO A 51 -17.56 0.91 -4.73
C PRO A 51 -16.86 0.06 -3.66
N THR A 52 -17.15 -1.23 -3.61
CA THR A 52 -16.50 -2.19 -2.72
C THR A 52 -15.01 -2.31 -3.01
N LEU A 53 -14.64 -2.35 -4.29
CA LEU A 53 -13.25 -2.37 -4.74
C LEU A 53 -12.54 -1.06 -4.38
N VAL A 54 -13.16 0.08 -4.68
CA VAL A 54 -12.60 1.40 -4.32
C VAL A 54 -12.34 1.50 -2.83
N ASN A 55 -13.30 1.07 -2.00
CA ASN A 55 -13.15 1.11 -0.54
C ASN A 55 -12.00 0.23 -0.03
N SER A 56 -11.72 -0.90 -0.70
CA SER A 56 -10.59 -1.76 -0.34
C SER A 56 -9.21 -1.14 -0.63
N LEU A 57 -9.18 -0.12 -1.51
CA LEU A 57 -7.95 0.57 -1.91
C LEU A 57 -7.69 1.83 -1.07
N ILE A 58 -8.64 2.26 -0.24
CA ILE A 58 -8.48 3.44 0.60
C ILE A 58 -7.61 3.07 1.81
N GLU A 59 -6.46 3.74 1.94
CA GLU A 59 -5.58 3.63 3.12
C GLU A 59 -6.19 4.38 4.31
N ARG A 60 -6.63 5.62 4.07
CA ARG A 60 -7.23 6.49 5.09
C ARG A 60 -7.99 7.65 4.46
N ILE A 61 -8.94 8.20 5.22
CA ILE A 61 -9.71 9.38 4.87
C ILE A 61 -9.44 10.46 5.91
N GLU A 62 -8.89 11.59 5.49
CA GLU A 62 -8.70 12.78 6.33
C GLU A 62 -9.85 13.75 6.11
N VAL A 63 -10.63 13.98 7.16
CA VAL A 63 -11.72 14.95 7.16
C VAL A 63 -11.25 16.20 7.89
N HIS A 64 -11.22 17.33 7.20
CA HIS A 64 -10.79 18.62 7.75
C HIS A 64 -11.95 19.34 8.44
N ASN A 65 -11.65 20.39 9.17
CA ASN A 65 -12.68 21.23 9.75
C ASN A 65 -13.50 21.94 8.67
N SER A 66 -14.76 22.22 8.99
CA SER A 66 -15.65 22.95 8.09
C SER A 66 -15.16 24.38 7.88
N ASP A 67 -14.93 24.78 6.65
CA ASP A 67 -14.80 26.18 6.29
C ASP A 67 -16.20 26.80 6.16
N LYS A 68 -16.41 27.92 6.84
CA LYS A 68 -17.68 28.68 6.86
C LYS A 68 -17.54 30.05 6.22
N SER A 69 -16.42 30.31 5.55
CA SER A 69 -16.08 31.60 4.93
C SER A 69 -17.10 32.08 3.89
N SER A 70 -17.84 31.18 3.23
CA SER A 70 -18.79 31.50 2.16
C SER A 70 -20.27 31.56 2.58
N GLY A 71 -20.59 31.45 3.89
CA GLY A 71 -21.98 31.32 4.36
C GLY A 71 -22.60 29.93 4.13
N HIS A 72 -21.85 29.02 3.50
CA HIS A 72 -22.13 27.60 3.42
C HIS A 72 -20.98 26.82 4.08
N SER A 73 -21.32 25.74 4.77
CA SER A 73 -20.34 24.92 5.49
C SER A 73 -19.75 23.88 4.53
N HIS A 74 -18.51 24.08 4.09
CA HIS A 74 -17.79 23.11 3.26
C HIS A 74 -16.77 22.35 4.11
N VAL A 75 -16.81 21.02 4.05
CA VAL A 75 -15.84 20.16 4.72
C VAL A 75 -14.92 19.58 3.67
N LYS A 76 -13.62 19.91 3.76
CA LYS A 76 -12.62 19.31 2.88
C LYS A 76 -12.37 17.87 3.34
N VAL A 77 -12.36 16.93 2.39
CA VAL A 77 -12.03 15.53 2.63
C VAL A 77 -10.90 15.14 1.69
N ASP A 78 -9.77 14.69 2.25
CA ASP A 78 -8.65 14.14 1.50
C ASP A 78 -8.66 12.61 1.65
N ILE A 79 -8.71 11.88 0.53
CA ILE A 79 -8.73 10.41 0.52
C ILE A 79 -7.37 9.93 0.03
N TYR A 80 -6.70 9.10 0.85
CA TYR A 80 -5.42 8.50 0.51
C TYR A 80 -5.65 7.05 0.12
N PHE A 81 -5.13 6.66 -1.03
CA PHE A 81 -5.20 5.28 -1.52
C PHE A 81 -3.87 4.58 -1.33
N THR A 82 -3.94 3.31 -0.91
CA THR A 82 -2.77 2.43 -0.79
C THR A 82 -2.19 2.15 -2.18
N ALA A 83 -0.86 2.06 -2.29
CA ALA A 83 -0.14 1.69 -3.52
C ALA A 83 -0.18 2.71 -4.68
N VAL A 84 -0.66 3.94 -4.46
CA VAL A 84 -0.56 5.01 -5.47
C VAL A 84 0.93 5.30 -5.74
N GLY A 85 1.35 5.18 -7.00
CA GLY A 85 2.74 5.34 -7.41
C GLY A 85 3.62 4.10 -7.27
N MET A 86 3.07 2.95 -6.82
CA MET A 86 3.79 1.68 -6.82
C MET A 86 3.67 0.91 -8.15
N ILE A 87 2.67 1.25 -8.96
CA ILE A 87 2.46 0.70 -10.30
C ILE A 87 2.57 1.87 -11.26
N ASP A 88 3.59 1.86 -12.12
CA ASP A 88 3.57 2.67 -13.32
C ASP A 88 2.44 2.16 -14.21
N ILE A 89 1.53 3.04 -14.58
CA ILE A 89 0.41 2.69 -15.46
C ILE A 89 1.04 2.25 -16.79
N PRO A 90 0.95 0.96 -17.16
CA PRO A 90 1.62 0.48 -18.36
C PRO A 90 1.00 1.15 -19.58
N THR A 91 1.85 1.52 -20.51
CA THR A 91 1.46 2.06 -21.81
C THR A 91 0.72 0.97 -22.59
N GLU A 92 -0.15 1.34 -23.54
CA GLU A 92 -0.88 0.39 -24.38
C GLU A 92 0.01 -0.68 -25.02
N LYS A 93 1.23 -0.30 -25.47
CA LYS A 93 2.22 -1.25 -25.99
C LYS A 93 2.69 -2.28 -24.95
N GLU A 94 2.87 -1.85 -23.72
CA GLU A 94 3.31 -2.71 -22.61
C GLU A 94 2.18 -3.66 -22.20
N ILE A 95 0.93 -3.18 -22.22
CA ILE A 95 -0.26 -4.02 -22.01
C ILE A 95 -0.34 -5.11 -23.09
N LEU A 96 -0.21 -4.74 -24.36
CA LEU A 96 -0.26 -5.67 -25.49
C LEU A 96 0.87 -6.71 -25.43
N ALA A 97 2.09 -6.27 -25.12
CA ALA A 97 3.24 -7.17 -24.95
C ALA A 97 3.02 -8.15 -23.79
N THR A 98 2.53 -7.67 -22.66
CA THR A 98 2.23 -8.52 -21.49
C THR A 98 1.12 -9.53 -21.80
N MET A 99 0.08 -9.13 -22.53
CA MET A 99 -0.99 -10.04 -22.97
C MET A 99 -0.47 -11.13 -23.93
N GLU A 100 0.46 -10.76 -24.81
CA GLU A 100 1.08 -11.69 -25.76
C GLU A 100 2.03 -12.66 -25.05
N GLU A 101 2.81 -12.19 -24.06
CA GLU A 101 3.65 -13.01 -23.19
C GLU A 101 2.82 -14.01 -22.36
N ILE A 102 1.72 -13.56 -21.74
CA ILE A 102 0.81 -14.44 -20.99
C ILE A 102 0.18 -15.50 -21.90
N ARG A 103 -0.17 -15.14 -23.14
CA ARG A 103 -0.73 -16.07 -24.13
C ARG A 103 0.30 -17.11 -24.58
N ASN A 104 1.56 -16.72 -24.72
CA ASN A 104 2.64 -17.61 -25.14
C ASN A 104 3.11 -18.53 -24.01
N ASN A 105 3.19 -18.02 -22.79
CA ASN A 105 3.68 -18.73 -21.61
C ASN A 105 2.67 -18.73 -20.45
N PRO A 106 1.45 -19.28 -20.63
CA PRO A 106 0.41 -19.22 -19.61
C PRO A 106 0.76 -19.96 -18.32
N GLN A 107 1.77 -20.84 -18.33
CA GLN A 107 2.22 -21.59 -17.16
C GLN A 107 3.16 -20.78 -16.26
N ASP A 108 3.89 -19.80 -16.79
CA ASP A 108 4.79 -18.92 -15.99
C ASP A 108 4.00 -17.92 -15.15
N PHE A 109 2.76 -17.65 -15.57
CA PHE A 109 1.80 -16.81 -14.85
C PHE A 109 0.77 -17.64 -14.07
N LYS A 110 0.85 -18.98 -14.10
CA LYS A 110 0.11 -19.83 -13.17
C LYS A 110 0.87 -19.89 -11.86
N PHE A 111 0.21 -19.50 -10.78
CA PHE A 111 0.74 -19.64 -9.44
C PHE A 111 0.93 -21.12 -9.09
N VAL A 112 2.14 -21.48 -8.67
CA VAL A 112 2.40 -22.70 -7.90
C VAL A 112 1.98 -22.40 -6.46
N ALA A 113 1.00 -23.16 -5.98
CA ALA A 113 0.47 -23.08 -4.62
C ALA A 113 1.44 -23.63 -3.58
#